data_AF-A0A6A6CYL8-F1
#
_entry.id   AF-A0A6A6CYL8-F1
#
_cell.length_a   1.000
_cell.length_b   1.000
_cell.length_c   1.000
_cell.angle_alpha   90.00
_cell.angle_beta   90.00
_cell.angle_gamma   90.00
#
_symmetry.space_group_name_H-M   'P 1'
#
loop_
_entity.id
_entity.type
_entity.pdbx_description
1 polymer ?
#
loop_
_entity_poly.entity_id
_entity_poly.type
_entity_poly.pdbx_seq_one_letter_code
_entity_poly.pdbx_strand_id
1 'polypeptide(L)'
;MPKMPAEKIRAHAEESARKREQAEFAAQNPRPLVVDAAAVQRRNKIAAQLLAYYEDLVALYLPEEALKRPPEEGWPYVNAERFAFLDKTDTVIDLYRHLPYISQDDEAEYKMFERAIAVDYTGKHFKRKHVWTQDGEMEPPQYYEQMDGEPTWPKRLDDPRHIAVLAQTFKSTDQYILLDTRDGKVAQVFPRDEEDSVSTDECETIQELIDSMKEGFRKLWILPVTPTDLLVARSTYLPDADVAQIKELFRKYGWFTAKYNKEACMCEIRKIWDAFWQK
;
A
#
# COMPACT_ATOMS: atom_id res chain seq x y z
N MET A 1 18.35 -40.06 -3.56
CA MET A 1 17.37 -39.55 -2.58
C MET A 1 16.24 -40.57 -2.46
N PRO A 2 15.86 -41.03 -1.27
CA PRO A 2 14.75 -41.98 -1.12
C PRO A 2 13.43 -41.26 -1.41
N LYS A 3 12.63 -41.80 -2.35
CA LYS A 3 11.28 -41.31 -2.62
C LYS A 3 10.38 -41.60 -1.41
N MET A 4 9.62 -40.61 -0.96
CA MET A 4 8.62 -40.80 0.10
C MET A 4 7.64 -41.92 -0.26
N PRO A 5 7.27 -42.80 0.68
CA PRO A 5 6.25 -43.83 0.46
C PRO A 5 4.90 -43.20 0.09
N ALA A 6 4.19 -43.79 -0.89
CA ALA A 6 2.91 -43.27 -1.39
C ALA A 6 1.84 -43.07 -0.31
N GLU A 7 1.85 -43.88 0.75
CA GLU A 7 0.96 -43.73 1.90
C GLU A 7 1.22 -42.44 2.70
N LYS A 8 2.49 -42.02 2.84
CA LYS A 8 2.83 -40.75 3.50
C LYS A 8 2.40 -39.55 2.67
N ILE A 9 2.51 -39.64 1.34
CA ILE A 9 2.03 -38.58 0.43
C ILE A 9 0.51 -38.41 0.55
N ARG A 10 -0.23 -39.52 0.59
CA ARG A 10 -1.69 -39.51 0.70
C ARG A 10 -2.16 -38.98 2.06
N ALA A 11 -1.54 -39.42 3.16
CA ALA A 11 -1.86 -38.92 4.50
C ALA A 11 -1.60 -37.40 4.63
N HIS A 12 -0.49 -36.93 4.09
CA HIS A 12 -0.16 -35.49 4.04
C HIS A 12 -1.18 -34.69 3.22
N ALA A 13 -1.62 -35.23 2.08
CA ALA A 13 -2.65 -34.60 1.25
C ALA A 13 -4.03 -34.53 1.94
N GLU A 14 -4.44 -35.60 2.63
CA GLU A 14 -5.69 -35.66 3.40
C GLU A 14 -5.66 -34.69 4.60
N GLU A 15 -4.54 -34.60 5.32
CA GLU A 15 -4.35 -33.64 6.41
C GLU A 15 -4.36 -32.19 5.90
N SER A 16 -3.68 -31.92 4.79
CA SER A 16 -3.68 -30.61 4.15
C SER A 16 -5.06 -30.21 3.66
N ALA A 17 -5.84 -31.13 3.08
CA ALA A 17 -7.23 -30.88 2.67
C ALA A 17 -8.12 -30.54 3.87
N ARG A 18 -7.97 -31.25 5.00
CA ARG A 18 -8.72 -30.96 6.22
C ARG A 18 -8.35 -29.60 6.82
N LYS A 19 -7.05 -29.24 6.83
CA LYS A 19 -6.59 -27.90 7.25
C LYS A 19 -7.17 -26.81 6.36
N ARG A 20 -7.25 -27.03 5.05
CA ARG A 20 -7.90 -26.13 4.08
C ARG A 20 -9.38 -25.92 4.39
N GLU A 21 -10.14 -27.00 4.55
CA GLU A 21 -11.57 -26.92 4.88
C GLU A 21 -11.82 -26.20 6.21
N GLN A 22 -11.00 -26.47 7.23
CA GLN A 22 -11.10 -25.77 8.52
C GLN A 22 -10.77 -24.29 8.41
N ALA A 23 -9.74 -23.92 7.65
CA ALA A 23 -9.36 -22.53 7.42
C ALA A 23 -10.42 -21.78 6.59
N GLU A 24 -11.01 -22.42 5.57
CA GLU A 24 -12.10 -21.84 4.79
C GLU A 24 -13.35 -21.62 5.65
N PHE A 25 -13.71 -22.61 6.48
CA PHE A 25 -14.84 -22.49 7.41
C PHE A 25 -14.63 -21.36 8.42
N ALA A 26 -13.41 -21.24 8.97
CA ALA A 26 -13.05 -20.16 9.89
C ALA A 26 -13.07 -18.78 9.20
N ALA A 27 -12.57 -18.68 7.97
CA ALA A 27 -12.60 -17.45 7.19
C ALA A 27 -14.03 -17.01 6.80
N GLN A 28 -14.99 -17.95 6.71
CA GLN A 28 -16.41 -17.67 6.49
C GLN A 28 -17.15 -17.28 7.77
N ASN A 29 -16.65 -17.71 8.93
CA ASN A 29 -17.22 -17.42 10.25
C ASN A 29 -16.16 -16.79 11.16
N PRO A 30 -15.70 -15.56 10.81
CA PRO A 30 -14.60 -14.94 11.51
C PRO A 30 -14.98 -14.62 12.96
N ARG A 31 -14.02 -14.76 13.87
CA ARG A 31 -14.25 -14.33 15.25
C ARG A 31 -14.50 -12.82 15.32
N PRO A 32 -15.29 -12.34 16.31
CA PRO A 32 -15.39 -10.91 16.57
C PRO A 32 -14.02 -10.31 16.93
N LEU A 33 -13.77 -9.10 16.45
CA LEU A 33 -12.59 -8.30 16.82
C LEU A 33 -12.89 -7.56 18.13
N VAL A 34 -11.91 -7.54 19.03
CA VAL A 34 -11.97 -6.81 20.31
C VAL A 34 -11.17 -5.53 20.16
N VAL A 35 -11.87 -4.41 20.00
CA VAL A 35 -11.27 -3.09 19.78
C VAL A 35 -11.93 -2.07 20.72
N ASP A 36 -11.11 -1.29 21.41
CA ASP A 36 -11.63 -0.26 22.31
C ASP A 36 -12.17 0.96 21.55
N ALA A 37 -13.00 1.76 22.22
CA ALA A 37 -13.67 2.91 21.61
C ALA A 37 -12.69 3.99 21.10
N ALA A 38 -11.53 4.15 21.74
CA ALA A 38 -10.54 5.14 21.32
C ALA A 38 -9.84 4.68 20.03
N ALA A 39 -9.52 3.39 19.92
CA ALA A 39 -9.03 2.78 18.71
C ALA A 39 -10.05 2.86 17.55
N VAL A 40 -11.35 2.62 17.83
CA VAL A 40 -12.43 2.80 16.84
C VAL A 40 -12.48 4.24 16.31
N GLN A 41 -12.47 5.24 17.21
CA GLN A 41 -12.49 6.65 16.82
C GLN A 41 -11.27 7.03 15.97
N ARG A 42 -10.09 6.53 16.36
CA ARG A 42 -8.84 6.75 15.63
C ARG A 42 -8.88 6.14 14.23
N ARG A 43 -9.34 4.89 14.12
CA ARG A 43 -9.54 4.19 12.84
C ARG A 43 -10.47 4.95 11.92
N ASN A 44 -11.61 5.45 12.41
CA ASN A 44 -12.55 6.24 11.59
C ASN A 44 -11.91 7.54 11.08
N LYS A 45 -11.16 8.23 11.94
CA LYS A 45 -10.45 9.46 11.56
C LYS A 45 -9.41 9.17 10.46
N ILE A 46 -8.57 8.15 10.64
CA ILE A 46 -7.53 7.78 9.68
C ILE A 46 -8.14 7.36 8.34
N ALA A 47 -9.18 6.53 8.36
CA ALA A 47 -9.87 6.08 7.15
C ALA A 47 -10.45 7.26 6.36
N ALA A 48 -11.10 8.21 7.05
CA ALA A 48 -11.64 9.41 6.40
C ALA A 48 -10.54 10.30 5.78
N GLN A 49 -9.40 10.45 6.47
CA GLN A 49 -8.28 11.26 5.97
C GLN A 49 -7.62 10.63 4.75
N LEU A 50 -7.39 9.32 4.77
CA LEU A 50 -6.87 8.58 3.62
C LEU A 50 -7.86 8.59 2.44
N LEU A 51 -9.16 8.48 2.71
CA LEU A 51 -10.18 8.52 1.66
C LEU A 51 -10.16 9.87 0.96
N ALA A 52 -10.19 10.97 1.72
CA ALA A 52 -10.12 12.32 1.16
C ALA A 52 -8.84 12.52 0.32
N TYR A 53 -7.70 12.01 0.81
CA TYR A 53 -6.45 12.06 0.05
C TYR A 53 -6.53 11.27 -1.27
N TYR A 54 -7.05 10.05 -1.24
CA TYR A 54 -7.19 9.24 -2.45
C TYR A 54 -8.19 9.84 -3.45
N GLU A 55 -9.26 10.48 -2.97
CA GLU A 55 -10.18 11.24 -3.81
C GLU A 55 -9.49 12.44 -4.47
N ASP A 56 -8.59 13.13 -3.75
CA ASP A 56 -7.74 14.14 -4.38
C ASP A 56 -6.85 13.52 -5.47
N LEU A 57 -6.21 12.36 -5.24
CA LEU A 57 -5.37 11.71 -6.25
C LEU A 57 -6.18 11.35 -7.51
N VAL A 58 -7.41 10.87 -7.36
CA VAL A 58 -8.33 10.60 -8.47
C VAL A 58 -8.71 11.89 -9.21
N ALA A 59 -8.95 12.98 -8.49
CA ALA A 59 -9.20 14.28 -9.11
C ALA A 59 -7.96 14.82 -9.86
N LEU A 60 -6.75 14.45 -9.43
CA LEU A 60 -5.50 14.96 -9.98
C LEU A 60 -4.95 14.14 -11.17
N TYR A 61 -4.91 12.81 -11.06
CA TYR A 61 -4.31 11.97 -12.10
C TYR A 61 -4.74 10.50 -12.10
N LEU A 62 -5.21 9.94 -10.98
CA LEU A 62 -5.65 8.55 -10.95
C LEU A 62 -7.01 8.39 -11.68
N PRO A 63 -7.27 7.21 -12.25
CA PRO A 63 -8.60 6.88 -12.76
C PRO A 63 -9.56 6.57 -11.60
N GLU A 64 -10.87 6.78 -11.80
CA GLU A 64 -11.87 6.62 -10.73
C GLU A 64 -11.94 5.16 -10.24
N GLU A 65 -11.80 4.21 -11.16
CA GLU A 65 -11.79 2.77 -10.87
C GLU A 65 -10.62 2.31 -10.01
N ALA A 66 -9.56 3.13 -9.86
CA ALA A 66 -8.47 2.82 -8.95
C ALA A 66 -8.91 2.91 -7.49
N LEU A 67 -9.89 3.74 -7.14
CA LEU A 67 -10.30 3.95 -5.76
C LEU A 67 -11.36 2.93 -5.31
N LYS A 68 -11.01 2.13 -4.29
CA LYS A 68 -11.90 1.21 -3.58
C LYS A 68 -12.37 1.86 -2.28
N ARG A 69 -13.67 2.14 -2.19
CA ARG A 69 -14.31 2.69 -0.99
C ARG A 69 -14.77 1.57 -0.05
N PRO A 70 -14.48 1.65 1.26
CA PRO A 70 -14.85 0.61 2.20
C PRO A 70 -16.38 0.56 2.38
N PRO A 71 -16.98 -0.64 2.52
CA PRO A 71 -18.34 -0.79 3.02
C PRO A 71 -18.46 -0.20 4.45
N GLU A 72 -19.68 0.13 4.88
CA GLU A 72 -19.95 0.67 6.23
C GLU A 72 -19.46 -0.28 7.33
N GLU A 73 -19.74 -1.59 7.17
CA GLU A 73 -19.29 -2.67 8.08
C GLU A 73 -17.85 -3.14 7.79
N GLY A 74 -17.18 -2.45 6.88
CA GLY A 74 -15.85 -2.77 6.36
C GLY A 74 -15.78 -3.99 5.44
N TRP A 75 -14.57 -4.29 4.98
CA TRP A 75 -14.28 -5.36 4.02
C TRP A 75 -14.44 -6.75 4.66
N PRO A 76 -15.41 -7.58 4.23
CA PRO A 76 -15.69 -8.86 4.90
C PRO A 76 -14.53 -9.86 4.81
N TYR A 77 -13.70 -9.76 3.76
CA TYR A 77 -12.53 -10.61 3.55
C TYR A 77 -11.27 -10.14 4.28
N VAL A 78 -11.32 -8.99 4.96
CA VAL A 78 -10.24 -8.51 5.82
C VAL A 78 -10.63 -8.84 7.26
N ASN A 79 -10.17 -9.99 7.74
CA ASN A 79 -10.54 -10.56 9.02
C ASN A 79 -9.37 -11.28 9.70
N ALA A 80 -9.52 -11.60 10.99
CA ALA A 80 -8.45 -12.13 11.81
C ALA A 80 -7.91 -13.46 11.27
N GLU A 81 -8.78 -14.32 10.75
CA GLU A 81 -8.44 -15.65 10.25
C GLU A 81 -7.61 -15.57 8.97
N ARG A 82 -8.00 -14.67 8.05
CA ARG A 82 -7.25 -14.44 6.81
C ARG A 82 -5.93 -13.71 7.04
N PHE A 83 -5.80 -12.98 8.14
CA PHE A 83 -4.61 -12.22 8.48
C PHE A 83 -3.80 -12.88 9.61
N ALA A 84 -4.15 -14.10 10.03
CA ALA A 84 -3.55 -14.78 11.17
C ALA A 84 -2.03 -14.95 11.00
N PHE A 85 -1.57 -15.15 9.76
CA PHE A 85 -0.15 -15.28 9.43
C PHE A 85 0.67 -14.00 9.71
N LEU A 86 0.03 -12.82 9.75
CA LEU A 86 0.71 -11.57 10.05
C LEU A 86 0.86 -11.30 11.56
N ASP A 87 0.26 -12.15 12.40
CA ASP A 87 0.19 -12.02 13.86
C ASP A 87 -0.23 -10.61 14.35
N LYS A 88 -1.10 -9.95 13.57
CA LYS A 88 -1.53 -8.57 13.88
C LYS A 88 -2.60 -8.56 14.97
N THR A 89 -2.58 -7.49 15.75
CA THR A 89 -3.62 -7.21 16.75
C THR A 89 -4.97 -6.91 16.11
N ASP A 90 -6.05 -7.14 16.86
CA ASP A 90 -7.43 -6.86 16.43
C ASP A 90 -7.61 -5.42 15.96
N THR A 91 -6.89 -4.47 16.57
CA THR A 91 -6.92 -3.06 16.18
C THR A 91 -6.34 -2.83 14.78
N VAL A 92 -5.25 -3.51 14.41
CA VAL A 92 -4.68 -3.41 13.06
C VAL A 92 -5.61 -4.07 12.04
N ILE A 93 -6.18 -5.23 12.35
CA ILE A 93 -7.13 -5.91 11.46
C ILE A 93 -8.40 -5.08 11.26
N ASP A 94 -8.94 -4.51 12.33
CA ASP A 94 -10.10 -3.61 12.29
C ASP A 94 -9.79 -2.34 11.49
N LEU A 95 -8.58 -1.79 11.61
CA LEU A 95 -8.14 -0.70 10.74
C LEU A 95 -8.16 -1.12 9.27
N TYR A 96 -7.43 -2.18 8.89
CA TYR A 96 -7.39 -2.65 7.50
C TYR A 96 -8.78 -2.95 6.93
N ARG A 97 -9.68 -3.45 7.77
CA ARG A 97 -11.06 -3.72 7.38
C ARG A 97 -11.83 -2.46 6.97
N HIS A 98 -11.45 -1.28 7.44
CA HIS A 98 -12.18 -0.02 7.19
C HIS A 98 -11.38 1.00 6.37
N LEU A 99 -10.16 0.68 5.94
CA LEU A 99 -9.40 1.58 5.07
C LEU A 99 -9.98 1.61 3.65
N PRO A 100 -9.93 2.79 2.99
CA PRO A 100 -10.00 2.84 1.53
C PRO A 100 -8.71 2.30 0.93
N TYR A 101 -8.78 1.81 -0.31
CA TYR A 101 -7.63 1.26 -1.02
C TYR A 101 -7.50 1.84 -2.42
N ILE A 102 -6.26 1.98 -2.89
CA ILE A 102 -5.98 2.14 -4.32
C ILE A 102 -5.71 0.74 -4.87
N SER A 103 -6.52 0.32 -5.85
CA SER A 103 -6.45 -0.99 -6.48
C SER A 103 -5.05 -1.28 -7.01
N GLN A 104 -4.50 -2.45 -6.68
CA GLN A 104 -3.28 -2.96 -7.31
C GLN A 104 -3.57 -4.26 -8.08
N ASP A 105 -4.79 -4.39 -8.60
CA ASP A 105 -5.31 -5.62 -9.23
C ASP A 105 -4.99 -5.75 -10.71
N ASP A 106 -4.56 -4.66 -11.31
CA ASP A 106 -4.14 -4.58 -12.69
C ASP A 106 -2.61 -4.66 -12.74
N GLU A 107 -2.06 -4.95 -13.91
CA GLU A 107 -0.61 -4.86 -14.12
C GLU A 107 -0.08 -3.42 -13.92
N ALA A 108 -0.99 -2.45 -13.88
CA ALA A 108 -0.72 -1.05 -13.60
C ALA A 108 -0.56 -0.79 -12.09
N GLU A 109 0.68 -0.52 -11.67
CA GLU A 109 1.04 -0.12 -10.30
C GLU A 109 0.70 1.35 -10.06
N TYR A 110 -0.48 1.64 -9.50
CA TYR A 110 -0.86 3.01 -9.18
C TYR A 110 -0.04 3.53 -8.00
N LYS A 111 0.76 4.56 -8.25
CA LYS A 111 1.58 5.23 -7.22
C LYS A 111 0.73 6.26 -6.50
N MET A 112 0.80 6.29 -5.17
CA MET A 112 0.12 7.30 -4.34
C MET A 112 1.01 8.50 -4.02
N PHE A 113 2.34 8.33 -4.06
CA PHE A 113 3.33 9.37 -3.86
C PHE A 113 4.69 8.95 -4.45
N GLU A 114 5.71 9.80 -4.38
CA GLU A 114 7.08 9.48 -4.83
C GLU A 114 7.47 8.07 -4.39
N ARG A 115 7.63 7.16 -5.37
CA ARG A 115 8.04 5.77 -5.19
C ARG A 115 7.12 4.90 -4.29
N ALA A 116 6.07 5.47 -3.70
CA ALA A 116 5.17 4.80 -2.77
C ALA A 116 3.89 4.28 -3.47
N ILE A 117 3.61 3.00 -3.28
CA ILE A 117 2.39 2.31 -3.72
C ILE A 117 1.60 1.92 -2.48
N ALA A 118 0.31 2.25 -2.46
CA ALA A 118 -0.57 1.87 -1.36
C ALA A 118 -0.73 0.34 -1.31
N VAL A 119 -0.69 -0.23 -0.11
CA VAL A 119 -0.91 -1.68 0.06
C VAL A 119 -2.41 -1.96 -0.04
N ASP A 120 -2.82 -2.72 -1.05
CA ASP A 120 -4.20 -3.14 -1.26
C ASP A 120 -4.49 -4.52 -0.65
N TYR A 121 -4.94 -4.52 0.61
CA TYR A 121 -5.35 -5.72 1.33
C TYR A 121 -6.65 -6.38 0.79
N THR A 122 -7.34 -5.74 -0.16
CA THR A 122 -8.55 -6.28 -0.80
C THR A 122 -8.27 -6.84 -2.19
N GLY A 123 -7.04 -6.67 -2.68
CA GLY A 123 -6.67 -6.96 -4.07
C GLY A 123 -6.59 -8.44 -4.41
N LYS A 124 -6.59 -8.75 -5.71
CA LYS A 124 -6.33 -10.06 -6.31
C LYS A 124 -5.05 -10.66 -5.78
N HIS A 125 -3.99 -9.89 -5.53
CA HIS A 125 -2.76 -10.42 -4.96
C HIS A 125 -2.96 -10.98 -3.56
N PHE A 126 -3.75 -10.30 -2.72
CA PHE A 126 -4.12 -10.78 -1.39
C PHE A 126 -5.20 -11.88 -1.43
N LYS A 127 -6.03 -11.89 -2.47
CA LYS A 127 -7.06 -12.93 -2.70
C LYS A 127 -6.55 -14.21 -3.37
N ARG A 128 -5.52 -14.14 -4.22
CA ARG A 128 -5.00 -15.27 -5.02
C ARG A 128 -3.91 -16.06 -4.30
N LYS A 129 -3.17 -15.45 -3.37
CA LYS A 129 -2.05 -16.11 -2.67
C LYS A 129 -2.48 -16.89 -1.40
N HIS A 130 -3.72 -17.38 -1.34
CA HIS A 130 -4.09 -18.52 -0.48
C HIS A 130 -3.62 -19.84 -1.10
N VAL A 131 -2.43 -19.85 -1.73
CA VAL A 131 -1.82 -21.08 -2.22
C VAL A 131 -1.10 -21.69 -1.03
N TRP A 132 -1.81 -22.57 -0.34
CA TRP A 132 -1.15 -23.59 0.47
C TRP A 132 -0.05 -24.21 -0.38
N THR A 133 1.19 -24.15 0.08
CA THR A 133 2.28 -24.87 -0.57
C THR A 133 1.93 -26.36 -0.65
N GLN A 134 2.66 -27.15 -1.45
CA GLN A 134 2.50 -28.62 -1.43
C GLN A 134 2.69 -29.20 -0.01
N ASP A 135 3.30 -28.43 0.90
CA ASP A 135 3.61 -28.81 2.27
C ASP A 135 2.54 -28.37 3.29
N GLY A 136 1.46 -27.71 2.86
CA GLY A 136 0.38 -27.29 3.75
C GLY A 136 0.75 -26.12 4.65
N GLU A 137 1.81 -25.39 4.32
CA GLU A 137 2.18 -24.13 4.96
C GLU A 137 1.58 -22.97 4.17
N MET A 138 1.15 -21.93 4.91
CA MET A 138 0.75 -20.67 4.31
C MET A 138 2.03 -19.97 3.90
N GLU A 139 2.30 -19.87 2.60
CA GLU A 139 3.37 -18.98 2.15
C GLU A 139 2.93 -17.55 2.49
N PRO A 140 3.66 -16.83 3.36
CA PRO A 140 3.39 -15.43 3.58
C PRO A 140 3.43 -14.75 2.20
N PRO A 141 2.56 -13.75 1.92
CA PRO A 141 2.65 -12.99 0.71
C PRO A 141 4.12 -12.56 0.57
N GLN A 142 4.78 -12.92 -0.53
CA GLN A 142 6.17 -12.53 -0.86
C GLN A 142 6.46 -11.01 -0.75
N TYR A 143 5.45 -10.22 -0.41
CA TYR A 143 5.46 -8.80 -0.09
C TYR A 143 5.89 -8.47 1.34
N TYR A 144 5.88 -9.45 2.26
CA TYR A 144 6.33 -9.33 3.64
C TYR A 144 7.17 -10.57 3.94
N GLU A 145 8.29 -10.41 4.66
CA GLU A 145 9.11 -11.51 5.22
C GLU A 145 10.34 -11.99 4.44
N GLN A 146 11.11 -11.06 3.85
CA GLN A 146 12.58 -11.20 3.85
C GLN A 146 13.21 -9.82 4.08
N MET A 147 12.99 -9.24 5.26
CA MET A 147 13.97 -8.28 5.78
C MET A 147 15.07 -9.10 6.42
N ASP A 148 16.01 -9.58 5.59
CA ASP A 148 17.23 -10.21 6.07
C ASP A 148 18.12 -9.14 6.68
N GLY A 149 18.40 -9.28 7.99
CA GLY A 149 19.13 -8.30 8.80
C GLY A 149 18.21 -7.70 9.87
N GLU A 150 18.70 -7.57 11.10
CA GLU A 150 18.02 -6.84 12.18
C GLU A 150 18.11 -5.34 11.85
N PRO A 151 17.10 -4.72 11.20
CA PRO A 151 17.17 -3.28 10.97
C PRO A 151 17.12 -2.66 12.37
N THR A 152 17.90 -1.60 12.60
CA THR A 152 17.71 -0.79 13.80
C THR A 152 16.39 -0.02 13.67
N TRP A 153 15.28 -0.73 13.89
CA TRP A 153 13.95 -0.14 13.88
C TRP A 153 13.92 0.98 14.92
N PRO A 154 13.23 2.10 14.64
CA PRO A 154 12.88 3.03 15.69
C PRO A 154 12.29 2.24 16.84
N LYS A 155 12.71 2.50 18.09
CA LYS A 155 12.20 1.80 19.29
C LYS A 155 10.68 1.75 19.37
N ARG A 156 10.02 2.68 18.71
CA ARG A 156 8.57 2.80 18.60
C ARG A 156 7.95 1.71 17.71
N LEU A 157 8.67 1.20 16.71
CA LEU A 157 8.22 0.16 15.79
C LEU A 157 8.71 -1.24 16.21
N ASP A 158 9.01 -1.40 17.51
CA ASP A 158 9.57 -2.60 18.12
C ASP A 158 8.61 -3.79 18.14
N ASP A 159 7.30 -3.53 18.26
CA ASP A 159 6.26 -4.55 18.18
C ASP A 159 5.48 -4.47 16.86
N PRO A 160 5.87 -5.24 15.83
CA PRO A 160 5.24 -5.20 14.51
C PRO A 160 3.76 -5.60 14.54
N ARG A 161 3.25 -6.24 15.60
CA ARG A 161 1.84 -6.66 15.71
C ARG A 161 0.89 -5.47 15.85
N HIS A 162 1.40 -4.32 16.29
CA HIS A 162 0.67 -3.05 16.38
C HIS A 162 0.84 -2.13 15.17
N ILE A 163 1.73 -2.49 14.24
CA ILE A 163 2.10 -1.66 13.11
C ILE A 163 1.33 -2.06 11.86
N ALA A 164 0.60 -1.09 11.31
CA ALA A 164 -0.08 -1.19 10.02
C ALA A 164 0.84 -0.67 8.90
N VAL A 165 0.93 -1.40 7.78
CA VAL A 165 1.69 -0.99 6.60
C VAL A 165 0.72 -0.36 5.61
N LEU A 166 0.85 0.94 5.37
CA LEU A 166 -0.04 1.69 4.49
C LEU A 166 0.46 1.73 3.04
N ALA A 167 1.77 1.83 2.85
CA ALA A 167 2.40 1.90 1.52
C ALA A 167 3.83 1.37 1.53
N GLN A 168 4.33 0.99 0.35
CA GLN A 168 5.70 0.51 0.13
C GLN A 168 6.22 0.80 -1.30
N THR A 169 7.51 0.56 -1.54
CA THR A 169 8.16 0.55 -2.87
C THR A 169 8.13 -0.85 -3.53
N PHE A 170 8.12 -0.92 -4.87
CA PHE A 170 7.96 -2.18 -5.63
C PHE A 170 9.26 -2.89 -6.05
N LYS A 171 10.40 -2.19 -6.18
CA LYS A 171 11.61 -2.77 -6.82
C LYS A 171 12.92 -2.62 -6.04
N SER A 172 12.86 -2.01 -4.87
CA SER A 172 13.95 -1.91 -3.91
C SER A 172 13.32 -1.65 -2.56
N THR A 173 13.92 -2.15 -1.49
CA THR A 173 13.44 -2.11 -0.10
C THR A 173 13.39 -0.71 0.51
N ASP A 174 13.23 0.34 -0.30
CA ASP A 174 13.73 1.68 0.03
C ASP A 174 12.72 2.58 0.74
N GLN A 175 11.43 2.23 0.80
CA GLN A 175 10.47 3.02 1.57
C GLN A 175 9.26 2.23 2.08
N TYR A 176 8.93 2.44 3.35
CA TYR A 176 7.67 2.01 3.96
C TYR A 176 6.95 3.20 4.59
N ILE A 177 5.62 3.23 4.48
CA ILE A 177 4.76 4.11 5.27
C ILE A 177 4.05 3.25 6.31
N LEU A 178 4.47 3.42 7.56
CA LEU A 178 4.05 2.61 8.70
C LEU A 178 3.22 3.43 9.65
N LEU A 179 2.12 2.87 10.15
CA LEU A 179 1.23 3.50 11.11
C LEU A 179 1.20 2.66 12.38
N ASP A 180 1.52 3.28 13.51
CA ASP A 180 1.33 2.66 14.82
C ASP A 180 -0.12 2.84 15.29
N THR A 181 -0.83 1.75 15.46
CA THR A 181 -2.25 1.79 15.82
C THR A 181 -2.51 2.17 17.28
N ARG A 182 -1.49 2.11 18.15
CA ARG A 182 -1.62 2.44 19.58
C ARG A 182 -1.99 3.92 19.78
N ASP A 183 -1.40 4.81 18.98
CA ASP A 183 -1.56 6.27 19.11
C ASP A 183 -1.73 7.00 17.76
N GLY A 184 -1.67 6.29 16.63
CA GLY A 184 -1.95 6.83 15.30
C GLY A 184 -0.83 7.62 14.64
N LYS A 185 0.42 7.58 15.18
CA LYS A 185 1.54 8.24 14.52
C LYS A 185 2.03 7.43 13.32
N VAL A 186 2.62 8.13 12.37
CA VAL A 186 3.07 7.56 11.09
C VAL A 186 4.57 7.75 10.96
N ALA A 187 5.25 6.75 10.43
CA ALA A 187 6.67 6.81 10.12
C ALA A 187 6.88 6.46 8.64
N GLN A 188 7.60 7.32 7.93
CA GLN A 188 8.21 6.96 6.67
C GLN A 188 9.60 6.38 6.96
N VAL A 189 9.81 5.14 6.58
CA VAL A 189 11.04 4.40 6.84
C VAL A 189 11.78 4.21 5.54
N PHE A 190 13.04 4.65 5.48
CA PHE A 190 13.92 4.54 4.33
C PHE A 190 15.17 3.72 4.70
N PRO A 191 15.18 2.41 4.40
CA PRO A 191 16.38 1.59 4.53
C PRO A 191 17.49 2.11 3.62
N ARG A 192 18.72 2.24 4.15
CA ARG A 192 19.89 2.63 3.36
C ARG A 192 20.75 1.40 3.04
N ASP A 193 21.31 1.38 1.83
CA ASP A 193 22.19 0.31 1.34
C ASP A 193 23.52 0.20 2.12
N GLU A 194 23.94 1.28 2.78
CA GLU A 194 25.18 1.35 3.53
C GLU A 194 24.86 1.41 5.05
N GLU A 195 25.26 0.34 5.77
CA GLU A 195 25.45 0.32 7.23
C GLU A 195 24.22 0.12 8.13
N ASP A 196 23.29 -0.80 7.79
CA ASP A 196 22.12 -1.17 8.63
C ASP A 196 21.34 0.05 9.18
N SER A 197 21.45 1.18 8.46
CA SER A 197 21.02 2.48 8.91
C SER A 197 19.67 2.78 8.30
N VAL A 198 18.70 3.00 9.17
CA VAL A 198 17.33 3.30 8.77
C VAL A 198 17.12 4.80 8.97
N SER A 199 16.86 5.53 7.89
CA SER A 199 16.39 6.90 8.00
C SER A 199 14.89 6.88 8.24
N THR A 200 14.42 7.64 9.22
CA THR A 200 12.98 7.74 9.51
C THR A 200 12.54 9.19 9.53
N ASP A 201 11.37 9.43 8.96
CA ASP A 201 10.65 10.69 9.05
C ASP A 201 9.30 10.41 9.72
N GLU A 202 9.14 10.93 10.94
CA GLU A 202 7.97 10.69 11.78
C GLU A 202 6.98 11.85 11.67
N CYS A 203 5.71 11.52 11.51
CA CYS A 203 4.59 12.45 11.57
C CYS A 203 3.73 12.12 12.78
N GLU A 204 3.27 13.13 13.51
CA GLU A 204 2.39 12.96 14.66
C GLU A 204 1.01 12.45 14.22
N THR A 205 0.60 12.77 12.99
CA THR A 205 -0.66 12.28 12.42
C THR A 205 -0.55 11.94 10.94
N ILE A 206 -1.47 11.09 10.46
CA ILE A 206 -1.62 10.83 9.02
C ILE A 206 -1.94 12.10 8.22
N GLN A 207 -2.57 13.11 8.84
CA GLN A 207 -2.85 14.38 8.17
C GLN A 207 -1.58 15.14 7.83
N GLU A 208 -0.61 15.19 8.75
CA GLU A 208 0.66 15.87 8.51
C GLU A 208 1.42 15.23 7.35
N LEU A 209 1.42 13.90 7.29
CA LEU A 209 1.99 13.17 6.15
C LEU A 209 1.27 13.54 4.84
N ILE A 210 -0.07 13.48 4.84
CA ILE A 210 -0.89 13.82 3.67
C ILE A 210 -0.63 15.26 3.22
N ASP A 211 -0.55 16.21 4.15
CA ASP A 211 -0.32 17.62 3.85
C ASP A 211 1.07 17.83 3.23
N SER A 212 2.09 17.14 3.75
CA SER A 212 3.44 17.13 3.17
C SER A 212 3.44 16.59 1.74
N MET A 213 2.76 15.47 1.50
CA MET A 213 2.62 14.87 0.16
C MET A 213 1.88 15.80 -0.81
N LYS A 214 0.73 16.37 -0.38
CA LYS A 214 -0.05 17.33 -1.17
C LYS A 214 0.76 18.58 -1.49
N GLU A 215 1.64 19.03 -0.60
CA GLU A 215 2.52 20.16 -0.89
C GLU A 215 3.52 19.82 -2.00
N GLY A 216 4.02 18.59 -2.06
CA GLY A 216 4.86 18.11 -3.16
C GLY A 216 4.18 18.22 -4.52
N PHE A 217 2.90 17.83 -4.61
CA PHE A 217 2.07 18.00 -5.80
C PHE A 217 1.79 19.48 -6.11
N ARG A 218 1.39 20.26 -5.10
CA ARG A 218 1.07 21.70 -5.24
C ARG A 218 2.25 22.50 -5.77
N LYS A 219 3.46 22.23 -5.26
CA LYS A 219 4.70 22.90 -5.69
C LYS A 219 5.28 22.34 -6.99
N LEU A 220 4.64 21.34 -7.59
CA LEU A 220 5.14 20.64 -8.78
C LEU A 220 6.55 20.07 -8.55
N TRP A 221 6.79 19.56 -7.35
CA TRP A 221 7.97 18.75 -7.03
C TRP A 221 7.73 17.30 -7.43
N ILE A 222 6.50 16.84 -7.27
CA ILE A 222 6.01 15.55 -7.77
C ILE A 222 5.08 15.82 -8.96
N LEU A 223 5.37 15.18 -10.09
CA LEU A 223 4.68 15.39 -11.36
C LEU A 223 4.07 14.07 -11.84
N PRO A 224 2.74 13.90 -11.82
CA PRO A 224 2.12 12.75 -12.44
C PRO A 224 2.28 12.82 -13.96
N VAL A 225 2.86 11.78 -14.56
CA VAL A 225 2.99 11.67 -16.03
C VAL A 225 2.10 10.58 -16.60
N THR A 226 1.82 9.56 -15.78
CA THR A 226 0.79 8.55 -16.02
C THR A 226 0.14 8.22 -14.67
N PRO A 227 -0.96 7.45 -14.63
CA PRO A 227 -1.48 6.89 -13.38
C PRO A 227 -0.46 6.06 -12.59
N THR A 228 0.54 5.48 -13.26
CA THR A 228 1.52 4.57 -12.69
C THR A 228 2.90 5.20 -12.49
N ASP A 229 3.12 6.42 -12.99
CA ASP A 229 4.41 7.07 -12.99
C ASP A 229 4.31 8.52 -12.52
N LEU A 230 5.04 8.77 -11.43
CA LEU A 230 5.26 10.06 -10.83
C LEU A 230 6.74 10.41 -10.99
N LEU A 231 7.02 11.60 -11.51
CA LEU A 231 8.37 12.13 -11.59
C LEU A 231 8.68 13.02 -10.39
N VAL A 232 9.90 12.87 -9.88
CA VAL A 232 10.48 13.79 -8.91
C VAL A 232 11.24 14.83 -9.70
N ALA A 233 10.73 16.06 -9.73
CA ALA A 233 11.19 17.09 -10.66
C ALA A 233 12.68 17.47 -10.49
N ARG A 234 13.30 17.14 -9.35
CA ARG A 234 14.73 17.37 -9.07
C ARG A 234 15.62 16.14 -9.32
N SER A 235 15.02 14.98 -9.54
CA SER A 235 15.71 13.69 -9.62
C SER A 235 15.03 12.80 -10.65
N THR A 236 14.78 13.36 -11.83
CA THR A 236 14.21 12.65 -12.98
C THR A 236 15.24 12.54 -14.09
N TYR A 237 15.09 11.52 -14.94
CA TYR A 237 15.88 11.30 -16.14
C TYR A 237 15.42 12.15 -17.32
N LEU A 238 14.28 12.85 -17.21
CA LEU A 238 13.85 13.75 -18.27
C LEU A 238 14.76 14.98 -18.34
N PRO A 239 15.05 15.49 -19.55
CA PRO A 239 15.71 16.78 -19.72
C PRO A 239 14.95 17.91 -19.01
N ASP A 240 15.69 18.90 -18.48
CA ASP A 240 15.10 20.05 -17.78
C ASP A 240 14.06 20.81 -18.61
N ALA A 241 14.25 20.86 -19.94
CA ALA A 241 13.31 21.49 -20.86
C ALA A 241 11.95 20.77 -20.87
N ASP A 242 11.94 19.43 -20.87
CA ASP A 242 10.71 18.63 -20.85
C ASP A 242 10.02 18.75 -19.49
N VAL A 243 10.79 18.75 -18.39
CA VAL A 243 10.25 18.99 -17.03
C VAL A 243 9.62 20.38 -16.92
N ALA A 244 10.26 21.42 -17.47
CA ALA A 244 9.72 22.77 -17.50
C ALA A 244 8.42 22.82 -18.31
N GLN A 245 8.38 22.18 -19.48
CA GLN A 245 7.19 22.08 -20.31
C GLN A 245 6.03 21.38 -19.58
N ILE A 246 6.29 20.24 -18.91
CA ILE A 246 5.27 19.55 -18.09
C ILE A 246 4.70 20.47 -17.01
N LYS A 247 5.55 21.24 -16.31
CA LYS A 247 5.09 22.21 -15.30
C LYS A 247 4.22 23.32 -15.90
N GLU A 248 4.55 23.79 -17.10
CA GLU A 248 3.72 24.76 -17.81
C GLU A 248 2.37 24.16 -18.21
N LEU A 249 2.32 22.90 -18.65
CA LEU A 249 1.07 22.20 -18.94
C LEU A 249 0.17 22.12 -17.70
N PHE A 250 0.71 21.73 -16.55
CA PHE A 250 -0.05 21.74 -15.29
C PHE A 250 -0.66 23.12 -15.02
N ARG A 251 0.14 24.19 -15.11
CA ARG A 251 -0.36 25.56 -14.90
C ARG A 251 -1.42 25.97 -15.93
N LYS A 252 -1.18 25.70 -17.21
CA LYS A 252 -2.09 25.98 -18.34
C LYS A 252 -3.46 25.34 -18.10
N TYR A 253 -3.49 24.12 -17.59
CA TYR A 253 -4.73 23.39 -17.33
C TYR A 253 -5.32 23.62 -15.95
N GLY A 254 -4.81 24.59 -15.18
CA GLY A 254 -5.41 25.00 -13.91
C GLY A 254 -5.04 24.12 -12.72
N TRP A 255 -3.85 23.51 -12.74
CA TRP A 255 -3.37 22.62 -11.66
C TRP A 255 -3.54 23.20 -10.26
N PHE A 256 -4.03 22.31 -9.40
CA PHE A 256 -4.46 22.51 -8.02
C PHE A 256 -5.51 23.61 -7.79
N THR A 257 -6.38 23.83 -8.78
CA THR A 257 -7.57 24.67 -8.66
C THR A 257 -8.82 23.89 -9.03
N ALA A 258 -9.99 24.41 -8.66
CA ALA A 258 -11.29 23.83 -9.05
C ALA A 258 -11.55 23.82 -10.56
N LYS A 259 -10.69 24.47 -11.37
CA LYS A 259 -10.78 24.51 -12.84
C LYS A 259 -9.81 23.54 -13.51
N TYR A 260 -9.15 22.67 -12.74
CA TYR A 260 -8.18 21.73 -13.29
C TYR A 260 -8.85 20.78 -14.29
N ASN A 261 -8.32 20.74 -15.52
CA ASN A 261 -8.78 19.81 -16.56
C ASN A 261 -7.81 18.63 -16.64
N LYS A 262 -8.12 17.58 -15.86
CA LYS A 262 -7.31 16.36 -15.74
C LYS A 262 -7.07 15.71 -17.09
N GLU A 263 -8.13 15.45 -17.85
CA GLU A 263 -8.07 14.67 -19.08
C GLU A 263 -7.22 15.35 -20.15
N ALA A 264 -7.40 16.65 -20.35
CA ALA A 264 -6.63 17.41 -21.33
C ALA A 264 -5.16 17.57 -20.90
N CYS A 265 -4.92 17.82 -19.62
CA CYS A 265 -3.56 17.96 -19.08
C CYS A 265 -2.75 16.67 -19.23
N MET A 266 -3.31 15.56 -18.74
CA MET A 266 -2.65 14.25 -18.78
C MET A 266 -2.45 13.77 -20.23
N CYS A 267 -3.37 14.09 -21.15
CA CYS A 267 -3.20 13.80 -22.57
C CYS A 267 -2.00 14.53 -23.22
N GLU A 268 -1.77 15.80 -22.89
CA GLU A 268 -0.60 16.53 -23.41
C GLU A 268 0.70 16.07 -22.76
N ILE A 269 0.70 15.84 -21.45
CA ILE A 269 1.88 15.32 -20.73
C ILE A 269 2.28 13.95 -21.26
N ARG A 270 1.29 13.08 -21.54
CA ARG A 270 1.54 11.72 -22.07
C ARG A 270 2.32 11.73 -23.38
N LYS A 271 2.10 12.73 -24.25
CA LYS A 271 2.85 12.86 -25.51
C LYS A 271 4.33 13.11 -25.28
N ILE A 272 4.68 13.94 -24.29
CA ILE A 272 6.06 14.21 -23.90
C ILE A 272 6.68 12.92 -23.34
N TRP A 273 5.94 12.22 -22.48
CA TRP A 273 6.37 10.96 -21.87
C TRP A 273 6.66 9.86 -22.89
N ASP A 274 5.72 9.61 -23.82
CA ASP A 274 5.87 8.57 -24.83
C ASP A 274 7.00 8.92 -25.83
N ALA A 275 7.16 10.20 -26.17
CA ALA A 275 8.25 10.65 -27.05
C ALA A 275 9.63 10.50 -26.42
N PHE A 276 9.75 10.56 -25.09
CA PHE A 276 11.01 10.31 -24.38
C PHE A 276 11.43 8.83 -24.49
N TRP A 277 10.50 7.90 -24.30
CA TRP A 277 10.78 6.46 -24.33
C TRP A 277 10.92 5.84 -25.73
N GLN A 278 10.55 6.58 -26.78
CA GLN A 278 10.72 6.16 -28.17
C GLN A 278 12.10 6.53 -28.76
N LYS A 279 12.93 7.27 -28.02
CA LYS A 279 14.30 7.65 -28.40
C LYS A 279 15.31 6.63 -27.88
#